data_AF-A0A7G5MXF9-F1
#
_entry.id   AF-A0A7G5MXF9-F1
#
_cell.length_a   1.000
_cell.length_b   1.000
_cell.length_c   1.000
_cell.angle_alpha   90.00
_cell.angle_beta   90.00
_cell.angle_gamma   90.00
#
_symmetry.space_group_name_H-M   'P 1'
#
loop_
_entity.id
_entity.type
_entity.pdbx_description
1 polymer ?
#
loop_
_entity_poly.entity_id
_entity_poly.type
_entity_poly.pdbx_seq_one_letter_code
_entity_poly.pdbx_strand_id
1 'polypeptide(L)'
;MNNIEKMKSENGHFEKDGKLYILTQQAYLDGTNDHPYYTAGAICTADEVDEDGWQPYYRIQYEILDSYRPEDMQEDCACNWYEPDEIEESGEYSIEEDRCC
;
A
#
# COMPACT_ATOMS: atom_id res chain seq x y z
N MET A 1 -5.66 7.39 19.87
CA MET A 1 -5.89 6.56 18.67
C MET A 1 -4.52 6.20 18.13
N ASN A 2 -4.20 4.91 18.02
CA ASN A 2 -2.94 4.48 17.45
C ASN A 2 -2.89 4.92 15.98
N ASN A 3 -1.85 5.64 15.56
CA ASN A 3 -1.72 6.16 14.19
C ASN A 3 -1.88 5.06 13.14
N ILE A 4 -1.40 3.86 13.48
CA ILE A 4 -1.54 2.64 12.69
C ILE A 4 -3.01 2.25 12.44
N GLU A 5 -3.89 2.35 13.44
CA GLU A 5 -5.31 2.02 13.24
C GLU A 5 -6.04 3.04 12.37
N LYS A 6 -5.60 4.31 12.43
CA LYS A 6 -6.12 5.36 11.56
C LYS A 6 -5.73 5.10 10.10
N MET A 7 -4.44 4.87 9.83
CA MET A 7 -3.93 4.53 8.50
C MET A 7 -4.62 3.28 7.93
N LYS A 8 -4.74 2.24 8.75
CA LYS A 8 -5.45 0.99 8.38
C LYS A 8 -6.89 1.25 7.92
N SER A 9 -7.59 2.19 8.56
CA SER A 9 -8.97 2.54 8.22
C SER A 9 -9.09 3.51 7.04
N GLU A 10 -8.12 4.39 6.83
CA GLU A 10 -8.17 5.43 5.79
C GLU A 10 -7.61 4.94 4.44
N ASN A 11 -6.52 4.17 4.49
CA ASN A 11 -5.75 3.78 3.31
C ASN A 11 -5.96 2.32 2.92
N GLY A 12 -6.20 1.45 3.90
CA GLY A 12 -6.33 0.00 3.70
C GLY A 12 -5.16 -0.80 4.28
N HIS A 13 -5.29 -2.12 4.20
CA HIS A 13 -4.31 -3.09 4.69
C HIS A 13 -4.52 -4.45 4.03
N PHE A 14 -3.48 -5.27 4.04
CA PHE A 14 -3.54 -6.65 3.57
C PHE A 14 -2.57 -7.54 4.37
N GLU A 15 -2.80 -8.85 4.33
CA GLU A 15 -1.92 -9.83 4.98
C GLU A 15 -1.24 -10.69 3.92
N LYS A 16 0.09 -10.84 4.01
CA LYS A 16 0.91 -11.66 3.13
C LYS A 16 1.92 -12.42 3.97
N ASP A 17 2.04 -13.73 3.77
CA ASP A 17 2.99 -14.59 4.51
C ASP A 17 2.88 -14.50 6.05
N GLY A 18 1.67 -14.26 6.56
CA GLY A 18 1.41 -14.08 8.00
C GLY A 18 1.88 -12.73 8.56
N LYS A 19 2.34 -11.82 7.71
CA LYS A 19 2.68 -10.44 8.04
C LYS A 19 1.56 -9.50 7.61
N LEU A 20 1.20 -8.56 8.49
CA LEU A 20 0.21 -7.53 8.20
C LEU A 20 0.91 -6.27 7.69
N TYR A 21 0.54 -5.88 6.48
CA TYR A 21 0.99 -4.65 5.80
C TYR A 21 -0.12 -3.61 5.85
N ILE A 22 0.25 -2.37 6.19
CA ILE A 22 -0.68 -1.26 6.33
C ILE A 22 -0.27 -0.17 5.36
N LEU A 23 -1.22 0.27 4.55
CA LEU A 23 -0.96 1.26 3.52
C LEU A 23 -0.76 2.64 4.17
N THR A 24 0.32 3.33 3.79
CA THR A 24 0.64 4.69 4.28
C THR A 24 -0.15 5.77 3.53
N GLN A 25 -0.65 5.45 2.34
CA GLN A 25 -1.53 6.28 1.52
C GLN A 25 -2.50 5.40 0.74
N GLN A 26 -3.61 5.97 0.28
CA GLN A 26 -4.50 5.28 -0.66
C GLN A 26 -3.75 4.94 -1.95
N ALA A 27 -4.03 3.75 -2.49
CA ALA A 27 -3.46 3.34 -3.75
C ALA A 27 -3.88 4.29 -4.87
N TYR A 28 -2.93 4.67 -5.70
CA TYR A 28 -3.15 5.58 -6.83
C TYR A 28 -2.71 4.91 -8.13
N LEU A 29 -3.34 5.34 -9.23
CA LEU A 29 -3.00 4.87 -10.56
C LEU A 29 -1.64 5.44 -10.98
N ASP A 30 -0.72 4.54 -11.33
CA ASP A 30 0.63 4.83 -11.79
C ASP A 30 0.94 3.96 -13.02
N GLY A 31 2.19 4.01 -13.48
CA GLY A 31 2.65 3.25 -14.65
C GLY A 31 2.51 4.05 -15.95
N THR A 32 2.48 3.32 -17.05
CA THR A 32 2.40 3.92 -18.39
C THR A 32 1.02 3.74 -18.99
N ASN A 33 0.67 4.52 -20.02
CA ASN A 33 -0.63 4.35 -20.70
C ASN A 33 -0.84 2.93 -21.26
N ASP A 34 0.23 2.23 -21.64
CA ASP A 34 0.19 0.86 -22.15
C ASP A 34 0.11 -0.19 -21.02
N HIS A 35 0.64 0.13 -19.84
CA HIS A 35 0.65 -0.74 -18.67
C HIS A 35 0.37 0.08 -17.40
N PRO A 36 -0.90 0.43 -17.16
CA PRO A 36 -1.32 1.09 -15.94
C PRO A 36 -1.46 0.08 -14.80
N TYR A 37 -1.04 0.46 -13.61
CA TYR A 37 -1.19 -0.33 -12.38
C TYR A 37 -1.51 0.59 -11.21
N TYR A 38 -2.09 0.05 -10.14
CA TYR A 38 -2.25 0.80 -8.90
C TYR A 38 -1.05 0.55 -8.00
N THR A 39 -0.56 1.59 -7.33
CA THR A 39 0.54 1.46 -6.38
C THR A 39 0.27 2.22 -5.09
N ALA A 40 0.82 1.72 -4.00
CA ALA A 40 0.74 2.33 -2.69
C ALA A 40 2.02 2.08 -1.90
N GLY A 41 2.30 2.97 -0.96
CA GLY A 41 3.25 2.71 0.11
C GLY A 41 2.64 1.87 1.20
N ALA A 42 3.45 1.04 1.84
CA ALA A 42 3.05 0.26 2.98
C ALA A 42 4.18 0.11 3.99
N ILE A 43 3.79 -0.12 5.23
CA ILE A 43 4.68 -0.53 6.32
C ILE A 43 4.25 -1.90 6.83
N CYS A 44 5.21 -2.71 7.27
CA CYS A 44 4.92 -4.01 7.86
C CYS A 44 4.89 -3.91 9.38
N THR A 45 3.79 -4.34 9.99
CA THR A 45 3.66 -4.34 11.47
C THR A 45 4.56 -5.35 12.18
N ALA A 46 5.17 -6.27 11.44
CA ALA A 46 6.11 -7.25 11.98
C ALA A 46 7.56 -6.75 11.97
N ASP A 47 7.85 -5.67 11.24
CA ASP A 47 9.19 -5.13 11.16
C ASP A 47 9.50 -4.26 12.38
N GLU A 48 10.75 -4.31 12.82
CA GLU A 48 11.21 -3.50 13.94
C GLU A 48 11.44 -2.06 13.49
N VAL A 49 11.08 -1.13 14.37
CA VAL A 49 11.39 0.29 14.22
C VAL A 49 12.75 0.54 14.85
N ASP A 50 13.61 1.29 14.18
CA ASP A 50 14.94 1.64 14.69
C ASP A 50 14.89 2.67 15.84
N GLU A 51 16.07 3.03 16.38
CA GLU A 51 16.20 3.99 17.48
C GLU A 51 15.73 5.41 17.12
N ASP A 52 15.66 5.72 15.83
CA ASP A 52 15.27 7.01 15.26
C ASP A 52 13.80 7.03 14.80
N GLY A 53 13.06 5.93 14.97
CA GLY A 53 11.63 5.84 14.63
C GLY A 53 11.34 5.46 13.17
N TRP A 54 12.35 4.99 12.42
CA TRP A 54 12.21 4.55 11.03
C TRP A 54 11.99 3.04 10.95
N GLN A 55 11.17 2.64 9.99
CA GLN A 55 10.92 1.23 9.68
C GLN A 55 11.00 1.01 8.16
N PRO A 56 11.16 -0.23 7.70
CA PRO A 56 11.14 -0.55 6.28
C PRO A 56 9.84 -0.07 5.61
N TYR A 57 10.00 0.63 4.49
CA TYR A 57 8.92 1.07 3.63
C TYR A 57 8.83 0.16 2.42
N TYR A 58 7.63 -0.25 2.08
CA TYR A 58 7.36 -1.13 0.95
C TYR A 58 6.54 -0.40 -0.10
N ARG A 59 6.94 -0.53 -1.36
CA ARG A 59 6.12 -0.17 -2.50
C ARG A 59 5.33 -1.40 -2.93
N ILE A 60 4.02 -1.25 -2.97
CA ILE A 60 3.06 -2.29 -3.31
C ILE A 60 2.52 -1.97 -4.70
N GLN A 61 2.39 -2.98 -5.55
CA GLN A 61 1.80 -2.85 -6.88
C GLN A 61 0.66 -3.86 -7.05
N TYR A 62 -0.43 -3.36 -7.64
CA TYR A 62 -1.63 -4.08 -7.98
C TYR A 62 -1.85 -3.96 -9.48
N GLU A 63 -1.77 -5.07 -10.19
CA GLU A 63 -2.03 -5.12 -11.62
C GLU A 63 -3.53 -4.97 -11.89
N ILE A 64 -3.86 -4.16 -12.88
CA ILE A 64 -5.24 -4.03 -13.33
C ILE A 64 -5.63 -5.30 -14.07
N LEU A 65 -6.75 -5.91 -13.65
CA LEU A 65 -7.24 -7.12 -14.28
C LEU A 65 -7.55 -6.88 -15.76
N ASP A 66 -7.12 -7.77 -16.64
CA ASP A 66 -7.46 -7.72 -18.09
C ASP A 66 -8.97 -7.67 -18.35
N SER A 67 -9.78 -8.19 -17.42
CA SER A 67 -11.24 -8.17 -17.47
C SER A 67 -11.85 -6.85 -17.02
N TYR A 68 -11.08 -5.98 -16.35
CA TYR A 68 -11.57 -4.71 -15.84
C TYR A 68 -11.93 -3.78 -16.99
N ARG A 69 -13.14 -3.24 -16.95
CA ARG A 69 -13.63 -2.22 -17.88
C ARG A 69 -14.12 -1.04 -17.04
N PRO A 70 -13.40 0.09 -17.03
CA PRO A 70 -13.79 1.26 -16.20
C PRO A 70 -15.16 1.84 -16.59
N GLU A 71 -15.67 1.50 -17.77
CA GLU A 71 -16.99 1.90 -18.28
C GLU A 71 -18.15 1.12 -17.62
N ASP A 72 -17.87 -0.13 -17.21
CA ASP A 72 -18.87 -1.10 -16.75
C ASP A 72 -18.66 -1.54 -15.28
N MET A 73 -17.54 -1.19 -14.68
CA MET A 73 -17.12 -1.66 -13.35
C MET A 73 -16.64 -0.50 -12.47
N GLN A 74 -16.84 -0.65 -11.16
CA GLN A 74 -16.29 0.27 -10.16
C GLN A 74 -14.80 0.00 -9.95
N GLU A 75 -14.05 1.02 -9.53
CA GLU A 75 -12.59 0.92 -9.27
C GLU A 75 -12.23 -0.15 -8.23
N ASP A 76 -13.15 -0.48 -7.32
CA ASP A 76 -12.99 -1.57 -6.35
C ASP A 76 -12.83 -2.95 -7.03
N CYS A 77 -13.28 -3.09 -8.28
CA CYS A 77 -13.10 -4.28 -9.10
C CYS A 77 -11.87 -4.22 -10.04
N ALA A 78 -11.07 -3.15 -9.98
CA ALA A 78 -9.95 -2.96 -10.88
C ALA A 78 -8.84 -3.98 -10.66
N CYS A 79 -8.55 -4.28 -9.40
CA CYS A 79 -7.43 -5.13 -9.00
C CYS A 79 -7.82 -6.04 -7.82
N ASN A 80 -6.94 -6.99 -7.48
CA ASN A 80 -7.08 -7.75 -6.24
C ASN A 80 -6.50 -6.97 -5.05
N TRP A 81 -7.29 -6.08 -4.46
CA TRP A 81 -6.85 -5.20 -3.36
C TRP A 81 -6.34 -5.95 -2.11
N TYR A 82 -6.75 -7.21 -1.94
CA TYR A 82 -6.34 -8.04 -0.81
C TYR A 82 -5.06 -8.83 -1.06
N GLU A 83 -4.65 -8.98 -2.31
CA GLU A 83 -3.46 -9.73 -2.69
C GLU A 83 -2.68 -8.96 -3.75
N PRO A 84 -1.71 -8.14 -3.33
CA PRO A 84 -0.87 -7.44 -4.29
C PRO A 84 0.00 -8.39 -5.08
N ASP A 85 0.24 -8.03 -6.34
CA ASP A 85 1.06 -8.75 -7.30
C ASP A 85 2.54 -8.62 -6.96
N GLU A 86 2.98 -7.42 -6.57
CA GLU A 86 4.37 -7.14 -6.20
C GLU A 86 4.48 -6.35 -4.90
N ILE A 87 5.49 -6.70 -4.10
CA ILE A 87 5.87 -6.05 -2.85
C ILE A 87 7.38 -5.86 -2.89
N GLU A 88 7.83 -4.62 -2.97
CA GLU A 88 9.26 -4.28 -3.02
C GLU A 88 9.62 -3.36 -1.84
N GLU A 89 10.73 -3.62 -1.16
CA GLU A 89 11.27 -2.69 -0.17
C GLU A 89 11.83 -1.45 -0.88
N SER A 90 11.25 -0.29 -0.59
CA SER A 90 11.51 0.98 -1.28
C SER A 90 11.98 2.08 -0.30
N GLY A 91 12.82 1.71 0.68
CA GLY A 91 13.43 2.63 1.61
C GLY A 91 12.86 2.54 3.03
N GLU A 92 12.78 3.68 3.70
CA GLU A 92 12.42 3.77 5.12
C GLU A 92 11.29 4.79 5.33
N TYR A 93 10.41 4.51 6.29
CA TYR A 93 9.28 5.37 6.62
C TYR A 93 9.13 5.55 8.13
N SER A 94 9.07 6.82 8.56
CA SER A 94 8.78 7.20 9.94
C SER A 94 7.37 7.75 10.06
N ILE A 95 6.54 7.05 10.84
CA ILE A 95 5.18 7.49 11.18
C ILE A 95 5.21 8.78 12.00
N GLU A 96 6.31 9.04 12.72
CA GLU A 96 6.45 10.23 13.56
C GLU A 96 6.74 11.48 12.72
N GLU A 97 7.60 11.37 11.72
CA GLU A 97 8.00 12.46 10.83
C GLU A 97 6.93 12.81 9.78
N ASP A 98 6.12 11.84 9.33
CA ASP A 98 4.99 12.07 8.39
C ASP A 98 3.97 13.09 8.95
N ARG A 99 3.93 13.25 10.28
CA ARG A 99 3.06 14.21 10.97
C ARG A 99 3.48 15.66 10.79
N CYS A 100 4.65 15.93 10.21
CA CYS A 100 5.24 17.26 10.16
C CYS A 100 4.89 18.06 8.88
N CYS A 101 4.00 17.54 8.02
CA CYS A 101 3.53 18.24 6.80
C CYS A 101 2.04 18.61 6.86
#